data_AF-A0A367ACW8-F1
#
_entry.id   AF-A0A367ACW8-F1
#
_cell.length_a   1.000
_cell.length_b   1.000
_cell.length_c   1.000
_cell.angle_alpha   90.00
_cell.angle_beta   90.00
_cell.angle_gamma   90.00
#
_symmetry.space_group_name_H-M   'P 1'
#
loop_
_entity.id
_entity.type
_entity.pdbx_description
1 polymer ?
#
loop_
_entity_poly.entity_id
_entity_poly.type
_entity_poly.pdbx_seq_one_letter_code
_entity_poly.pdbx_strand_id
1 'polypeptide(L)'
;MPPILRAARPPTRRGWACGRSRPPRGETSYCAARCDRARSPGRAARSGGNTVTYVITQACVDVLDKACIDECPVDCIYEGDRMLYIHPDECVDCGACEPVCPVEAIYYEDDVPDKWKDFYNANVEFFSDLGSPGGAAKTGKVGRDHPMVAALPPQGEGH
;
A
#
# COMPACT_ATOMS: atom_id res chain seq x y z
N MET A 1 71.20 2.90 -27.91
CA MET A 1 70.43 1.70 -27.56
C MET A 1 69.59 1.99 -26.31
N PRO A 2 68.41 1.39 -26.19
CA PRO A 2 67.09 2.02 -26.01
C PRO A 2 66.68 2.29 -24.53
N PRO A 3 65.49 2.87 -24.28
CA PRO A 3 65.15 3.68 -23.11
C PRO A 3 64.48 2.89 -21.98
N ILE A 4 64.59 3.38 -20.74
CA ILE A 4 63.79 2.91 -19.61
C ILE A 4 62.65 3.88 -19.35
N LEU A 5 61.51 3.56 -19.98
CA LEU A 5 60.20 4.15 -19.71
C LEU A 5 59.83 3.98 -18.24
N ARG A 6 59.48 5.10 -17.58
CA ARG A 6 58.73 5.12 -16.33
C ARG A 6 57.32 4.57 -16.56
N ALA A 7 57.02 3.40 -16.01
CA ALA A 7 55.68 2.88 -15.91
C ALA A 7 54.86 3.70 -14.89
N ALA A 8 53.83 4.39 -15.38
CA ALA A 8 52.82 5.04 -14.56
C ALA A 8 51.94 3.98 -13.88
N ARG A 9 51.79 4.07 -12.57
CA ARG A 9 50.79 3.30 -11.81
C ARG A 9 49.39 3.84 -12.12
N PRO A 10 48.39 2.99 -12.38
CA PRO A 10 47.02 3.43 -12.64
C PRO A 10 46.34 3.96 -11.35
N PRO A 11 45.58 5.06 -11.42
CA PRO A 11 44.71 5.45 -10.32
C PRO A 11 43.60 4.42 -10.12
N THR A 12 43.42 4.05 -8.86
CA THR A 12 42.44 3.10 -8.37
C THR A 12 41.01 3.55 -8.69
N ARG A 13 40.18 2.58 -9.11
CA ARG A 13 38.74 2.69 -9.26
C ARG A 13 38.12 3.39 -8.03
N ARG A 14 37.57 4.58 -8.23
CA ARG A 14 36.58 5.18 -7.33
C ARG A 14 35.38 5.64 -8.14
N GLY A 15 34.21 5.27 -7.62
CA GLY A 15 32.95 5.13 -8.31
C GLY A 15 32.45 6.36 -9.06
N TRP A 16 31.69 6.08 -10.13
CA TRP A 16 30.88 7.07 -10.81
C TRP A 16 29.66 7.39 -9.97
N ALA A 17 29.68 8.59 -9.40
CA ALA A 17 28.51 9.25 -8.87
C ALA A 17 27.56 9.57 -10.03
N CYS A 18 26.40 8.92 -10.04
CA CYS A 18 25.25 9.36 -10.82
C CYS A 18 24.72 10.63 -10.16
N GLY A 19 25.15 11.79 -10.67
CA GLY A 19 24.87 13.07 -10.01
C GLY A 19 24.90 14.23 -10.98
N ARG A 20 23.71 14.62 -11.44
CA ARG A 20 23.32 15.98 -11.85
C ARG A 20 24.22 16.69 -12.86
N SER A 21 23.86 16.58 -14.14
CA SER A 21 24.03 17.70 -15.07
C SER A 21 22.95 17.60 -16.15
N ARG A 22 22.08 18.60 -16.23
CA ARG A 22 21.14 18.76 -17.36
C ARG A 22 21.93 18.81 -18.67
N PRO A 23 21.52 18.10 -19.74
CA PRO A 23 22.15 18.26 -21.04
C PRO A 23 21.82 19.65 -21.63
N PRO A 24 22.76 20.30 -22.33
CA PRO A 24 22.50 21.56 -23.03
C PRO A 24 21.52 21.34 -24.21
N ARG A 25 20.68 22.35 -24.48
CA ARG A 25 19.72 22.34 -25.60
C ARG A 25 20.47 22.31 -26.94
N GLY A 26 20.25 21.27 -27.75
CA GLY A 26 20.62 21.33 -29.17
C GLY A 26 21.08 20.06 -29.88
N GLU A 27 21.20 18.90 -29.23
CA GLU A 27 21.71 17.69 -29.91
C GLU A 27 20.75 16.49 -29.77
N THR A 28 19.91 16.29 -30.78
CA THR A 28 18.91 15.20 -30.87
C THR A 28 19.49 13.86 -31.34
N SER A 29 20.80 13.61 -31.19
CA SER A 29 21.45 12.46 -31.85
C SER A 29 21.99 11.36 -30.92
N TYR A 30 21.84 11.47 -29.60
CA TYR A 30 22.32 10.44 -28.66
C TYR A 30 21.21 9.88 -27.76
N CYS A 31 20.07 9.50 -28.36
CA CYS A 31 18.97 8.85 -27.63
C CYS A 31 18.42 7.59 -28.31
N ALA A 32 19.18 6.95 -29.20
CA ALA A 32 18.71 5.77 -29.92
C ALA A 32 19.51 4.48 -29.66
N ALA A 33 20.58 4.49 -28.86
CA ALA A 33 21.52 3.36 -28.82
C ALA A 33 21.65 2.63 -27.47
N ARG A 34 20.69 2.76 -26.53
CA ARG A 34 20.75 1.97 -25.28
C ARG A 34 19.44 1.78 -24.50
N CYS A 35 18.28 1.78 -25.15
CA CYS A 35 17.01 1.44 -24.48
C CYS A 35 16.63 -0.06 -24.54
N ASP A 36 17.45 -0.93 -25.13
CA ASP A 36 17.02 -2.31 -25.46
C ASP A 36 17.67 -3.46 -24.67
N ARG A 37 18.20 -3.26 -23.46
CA ARG A 37 18.68 -4.42 -22.68
C ARG A 37 18.62 -4.27 -21.16
N ALA A 38 17.41 -4.31 -20.61
CA ALA A 38 17.17 -4.91 -19.30
C ALA A 38 15.72 -5.42 -19.19
N ARG A 39 15.38 -6.39 -20.04
CA ARG A 39 14.21 -7.25 -19.85
C ARG A 39 14.53 -8.24 -18.72
N SER A 40 14.29 -7.81 -17.48
CA SER A 40 14.19 -8.72 -16.34
C SER A 40 12.76 -9.28 -16.30
N PRO A 41 12.55 -10.61 -16.32
CA PRO A 41 11.27 -11.19 -15.97
C PRO A 41 11.23 -11.31 -14.45
N GLY A 42 10.60 -10.36 -13.76
CA GLY A 42 10.58 -10.43 -12.28
C GLY A 42 10.14 -9.18 -11.54
N ARG A 43 9.14 -8.47 -12.06
CA ARG A 43 8.12 -7.70 -11.31
C ARG A 43 7.35 -6.93 -12.35
N ALA A 44 6.19 -7.44 -12.71
CA ALA A 44 5.20 -6.62 -13.38
C ALA A 44 4.99 -5.38 -12.50
N ALA A 45 5.30 -4.21 -13.04
CA ALA A 45 4.68 -3.00 -12.57
C ALA A 45 3.17 -3.25 -12.62
N ARG A 46 2.51 -3.31 -11.45
CA ARG A 46 1.05 -3.28 -11.39
C ARG A 46 0.63 -1.89 -11.84
N SER A 47 0.45 -1.73 -13.15
CA SER A 47 -0.26 -0.60 -13.73
C SER A 47 -1.74 -0.72 -13.39
N GLY A 48 -2.21 0.13 -12.46
CA GLY A 48 -3.58 0.61 -12.40
C GLY A 48 -4.64 -0.33 -11.81
N GLY A 49 -5.16 0.06 -10.65
CA GLY A 49 -6.45 -0.41 -10.14
C GLY A 49 -6.54 -0.16 -8.64
N ASN A 50 -7.55 0.61 -8.20
CA ASN A 50 -8.01 0.86 -6.82
C ASN A 50 -7.46 -0.15 -5.79
N THR A 51 -6.23 0.06 -5.32
CA THR A 51 -5.57 -0.90 -4.44
C THR A 51 -5.92 -0.57 -3.01
N VAL A 52 -6.66 -1.47 -2.37
CA VAL A 52 -6.81 -1.48 -0.91
C VAL A 52 -5.44 -1.68 -0.30
N THR A 53 -5.04 -0.75 0.54
CA THR A 53 -3.70 -0.68 1.15
C THR A 53 -3.65 -1.46 2.45
N TYR A 54 -4.69 -1.35 3.26
CA TYR A 54 -4.88 -2.12 4.48
C TYR A 54 -6.30 -2.71 4.53
N VAL A 55 -6.43 -3.89 5.10
CA VAL A 55 -7.67 -4.66 5.17
C VAL A 55 -7.97 -5.01 6.62
N ILE A 56 -9.20 -4.70 7.06
CA ILE A 56 -9.71 -5.16 8.35
C ILE A 56 -10.34 -6.54 8.17
N THR A 57 -9.91 -7.49 8.99
CA THR A 57 -10.30 -8.90 8.92
C THR A 57 -11.31 -9.29 10.00
N GLN A 58 -11.65 -10.58 10.05
CA GLN A 58 -12.63 -11.15 10.96
C GLN A 58 -12.42 -10.80 12.44
N ALA A 59 -11.17 -10.60 12.89
CA ALA A 59 -10.87 -10.30 14.29
C ALA A 59 -11.50 -8.99 14.80
N CYS A 60 -11.94 -8.09 13.91
CA CYS A 60 -12.65 -6.86 14.27
C CYS A 60 -14.16 -7.05 14.47
N VAL A 61 -14.73 -8.17 13.99
CA VAL A 61 -16.18 -8.43 14.01
C VAL A 61 -16.68 -8.55 15.46
N ASP A 62 -17.69 -7.75 15.80
CA ASP A 62 -18.31 -7.62 17.12
C ASP A 62 -17.39 -7.05 18.22
N VAL A 63 -16.19 -6.56 17.88
CA VAL A 63 -15.25 -5.91 18.82
C VAL A 63 -15.36 -4.39 18.74
N LEU A 64 -15.31 -3.82 17.53
CA LEU A 64 -15.51 -2.38 17.27
C LEU A 64 -14.76 -1.44 18.24
N ASP A 65 -13.46 -1.66 18.44
CA ASP A 65 -12.62 -0.91 19.40
C ASP A 65 -12.39 0.56 18.99
N LYS A 66 -12.36 0.86 17.69
CA LYS A 66 -12.23 2.21 17.09
C LYS A 66 -10.91 2.96 17.34
N ALA A 67 -9.93 2.41 18.07
CA ALA A 67 -8.63 3.08 18.25
C ALA A 67 -7.92 3.42 16.93
N CYS A 68 -8.15 2.63 15.88
CA CYS A 68 -7.57 2.87 14.56
C CYS A 68 -8.10 4.14 13.86
N ILE A 69 -9.30 4.63 14.20
CA ILE A 69 -9.88 5.84 13.59
C ILE A 69 -9.06 7.07 13.98
N ASP A 70 -8.71 7.20 15.26
CA ASP A 70 -8.02 8.37 15.81
C ASP A 70 -6.59 8.53 15.24
N GLU A 71 -5.97 7.42 14.83
CA GLU A 71 -4.60 7.40 14.30
C GLU A 71 -4.54 7.55 12.78
N CYS A 72 -5.68 7.46 12.07
CA CYS A 72 -5.70 7.57 10.62
C CYS A 72 -5.61 9.04 10.17
N PRO A 73 -4.52 9.48 9.52
CA PRO A 73 -4.31 10.89 9.16
C PRO A 73 -5.28 11.41 8.09
N VAL A 74 -5.93 10.51 7.34
CA VAL A 74 -6.87 10.81 6.26
C VAL A 74 -8.31 10.41 6.61
N ASP A 75 -8.54 9.87 7.82
CA ASP A 75 -9.86 9.46 8.31
C ASP A 75 -10.61 8.51 7.36
N CYS A 76 -9.90 7.55 6.78
CA CYS A 76 -10.44 6.63 5.76
C CYS A 76 -11.03 5.32 6.34
N ILE A 77 -11.35 5.28 7.64
CA ILE A 77 -11.83 4.08 8.34
C ILE A 77 -13.28 4.29 8.77
N TYR A 78 -14.21 3.60 8.13
CA TYR A 78 -15.64 3.79 8.29
C TYR A 78 -16.25 2.75 9.23
N GLU A 79 -17.24 3.19 10.02
CA GLU A 79 -17.93 2.34 10.98
C GLU A 79 -19.14 1.64 10.33
N GLY A 80 -19.06 0.31 10.24
CA GLY A 80 -20.18 -0.58 9.90
C GLY A 80 -21.05 -0.90 11.13
N ASP A 81 -21.88 -1.93 11.02
CA ASP A 81 -22.71 -2.40 12.13
C ASP A 81 -21.96 -3.34 13.06
N ARG A 82 -21.16 -4.25 12.49
CA ARG A 82 -20.41 -5.28 13.21
C ARG A 82 -18.90 -5.10 13.17
N MET A 83 -18.36 -4.42 12.17
CA MET A 83 -16.92 -4.17 12.06
C MET A 83 -16.62 -2.81 11.42
N LEU A 84 -15.35 -2.41 11.44
CA LEU A 84 -14.86 -1.25 10.72
C LEU A 84 -14.36 -1.65 9.32
N TYR A 85 -14.41 -0.72 8.37
CA TYR A 85 -14.01 -0.91 6.97
C TYR A 85 -13.05 0.18 6.51
N ILE A 86 -11.95 -0.20 5.84
CA ILE A 86 -10.97 0.74 5.28
C ILE A 86 -11.32 1.04 3.83
N HIS A 87 -11.41 2.32 3.48
CA HIS A 87 -11.70 2.72 2.11
C HIS A 87 -10.46 2.55 1.21
N PRO A 88 -10.54 1.78 0.10
CA PRO A 88 -9.39 1.49 -0.76
C PRO A 88 -8.79 2.74 -1.41
N ASP A 89 -9.63 3.61 -1.97
CA ASP A 89 -9.14 4.76 -2.73
C ASP A 89 -8.72 5.97 -1.86
N GLU A 90 -9.08 5.98 -0.58
CA GLU A 90 -8.76 7.08 0.34
C GLU A 90 -7.52 6.76 1.20
N CYS A 91 -7.25 5.47 1.43
CA CYS A 91 -6.14 5.07 2.28
C CYS A 91 -4.80 5.19 1.55
N VAL A 92 -3.83 5.81 2.24
CA VAL A 92 -2.53 6.23 1.68
C VAL A 92 -1.34 5.41 2.18
N ASP A 93 -1.56 4.15 2.60
CA ASP A 93 -0.49 3.26 3.10
C ASP A 93 0.31 3.82 4.30
N CYS A 94 -0.31 4.62 5.18
CA CYS A 94 0.45 5.24 6.27
C CYS A 94 0.88 4.25 7.37
N GLY A 95 0.19 3.11 7.52
CA GLY A 95 0.50 2.05 8.49
C GLY A 95 0.30 2.40 9.97
N ALA A 96 -0.27 3.56 10.30
CA ALA A 96 -0.46 3.98 11.69
C ALA A 96 -1.54 3.18 12.44
N CYS A 97 -2.53 2.64 11.70
CA CYS A 97 -3.68 1.94 12.28
C CYS A 97 -3.38 0.49 12.71
N GLU A 98 -2.39 -0.17 12.11
CA GLU A 98 -2.01 -1.56 12.41
C GLU A 98 -1.52 -1.75 13.87
N PRO A 99 -0.51 -1.02 14.37
CA PRO A 99 0.07 -1.28 15.69
C PRO A 99 -0.83 -0.90 16.86
N VAL A 100 -1.90 -0.14 16.61
CA VAL A 100 -2.83 0.33 17.65
C VAL A 100 -4.05 -0.57 17.83
N CYS A 101 -4.29 -1.50 16.90
CA CYS A 101 -5.42 -2.41 17.01
C CYS A 101 -5.14 -3.46 18.11
N PRO A 102 -5.91 -3.49 19.21
CA PRO A 102 -5.63 -4.39 20.34
C PRO A 102 -5.85 -5.87 20.01
N VAL A 103 -6.62 -6.16 18.95
CA VAL A 103 -6.94 -7.51 18.47
C VAL A 103 -6.21 -7.87 17.17
N GLU A 104 -5.26 -7.02 16.73
CA GLU A 104 -4.44 -7.24 15.53
C GLU A 104 -5.27 -7.60 14.29
N ALA A 105 -6.41 -6.93 14.08
CA ALA A 105 -7.34 -7.24 12.99
C ALA A 105 -6.97 -6.61 11.64
N ILE A 106 -6.02 -5.67 11.63
CA ILE A 106 -5.62 -4.88 10.46
C ILE A 106 -4.36 -5.49 9.87
N TYR A 107 -4.41 -5.82 8.58
CA TYR A 107 -3.26 -6.35 7.83
C TYR A 107 -3.06 -5.56 6.55
N TYR A 108 -1.81 -5.51 6.08
CA TYR A 108 -1.52 -5.10 4.71
C TYR A 108 -2.12 -6.11 3.72
N GLU A 109 -2.58 -5.66 2.53
CA GLU A 109 -3.29 -6.53 1.57
C GLU A 109 -2.52 -7.82 1.20
N ASP A 110 -1.19 -7.74 1.12
CA ASP A 110 -0.32 -8.88 0.79
C ASP A 110 -0.03 -9.79 2.00
N ASP A 111 -0.25 -9.30 3.23
CA ASP A 111 0.03 -10.00 4.49
C ASP A 111 -1.23 -10.63 5.12
N VAL A 112 -2.41 -10.45 4.50
CA VAL A 112 -3.66 -11.07 4.95
C VAL A 112 -3.53 -12.61 4.88
N PRO A 113 -3.75 -13.33 6.00
CA PRO A 113 -3.77 -14.79 6.01
C PRO A 113 -4.79 -15.36 5.01
N ASP A 114 -4.48 -16.51 4.39
CA ASP A 114 -5.33 -17.12 3.36
C ASP A 114 -6.80 -17.32 3.78
N LYS A 115 -7.01 -17.65 5.06
CA LYS A 115 -8.34 -17.83 5.68
C LYS A 115 -9.23 -16.56 5.66
N TRP A 116 -8.63 -15.38 5.52
CA TRP A 116 -9.30 -14.09 5.62
C TRP A 116 -9.16 -13.24 4.35
N LYS A 117 -8.69 -13.82 3.24
CA LYS A 117 -8.54 -13.10 1.97
C LYS A 117 -9.85 -12.52 1.44
N ASP A 118 -10.98 -13.16 1.73
CA ASP A 118 -12.29 -12.68 1.30
C ASP A 118 -12.69 -11.33 1.95
N PHE A 119 -12.04 -10.95 3.06
CA PHE A 119 -12.27 -9.65 3.70
C PHE A 119 -11.76 -8.48 2.86
N TYR A 120 -10.84 -8.72 1.92
CA TYR A 120 -10.45 -7.72 0.94
C TYR A 120 -11.67 -7.22 0.16
N ASN A 121 -12.44 -8.16 -0.41
CA ASN A 121 -13.65 -7.84 -1.16
C ASN A 121 -14.70 -7.18 -0.26
N ALA A 122 -14.85 -7.66 0.98
CA ALA A 122 -15.79 -7.06 1.93
C ALA A 122 -15.48 -5.58 2.22
N ASN A 123 -14.21 -5.21 2.34
CA ASN A 123 -13.80 -3.82 2.54
C ASN A 123 -14.05 -2.97 1.29
N VAL A 124 -13.77 -3.49 0.10
CA VAL A 124 -14.00 -2.76 -1.17
C VAL A 124 -15.50 -2.61 -1.45
N GLU A 125 -16.24 -3.71 -1.42
CA GLU A 125 -17.64 -3.76 -1.82
C GLU A 125 -18.55 -3.00 -0.85
N PHE A 126 -18.12 -2.83 0.41
CA PHE A 126 -18.81 -1.97 1.38
C PHE A 126 -19.00 -0.54 0.85
N PHE A 127 -18.07 0.00 0.07
CA PHE A 127 -18.16 1.37 -0.44
C PHE A 127 -18.86 1.51 -1.80
N SER A 128 -19.32 0.42 -2.40
CA SER A 128 -19.94 0.45 -3.75
C SER A 128 -21.08 1.47 -3.87
N ASP A 129 -21.89 1.63 -2.83
CA ASP A 129 -23.03 2.56 -2.80
C ASP A 129 -22.68 3.94 -2.22
N LEU A 130 -21.65 4.02 -1.36
CA LEU A 130 -21.24 5.26 -0.69
C LEU A 130 -20.29 6.10 -1.56
N GLY A 131 -19.53 5.46 -2.44
CA GLY A 131 -18.41 6.09 -3.12
C GLY A 131 -17.33 6.52 -2.14
N SER A 132 -16.69 7.66 -2.41
CA SER A 132 -15.63 8.26 -1.59
C SER A 132 -16.13 9.55 -0.91
N PRO A 133 -16.66 9.45 0.32
CA PRO A 133 -17.17 10.62 1.05
C PRO A 133 -16.06 11.50 1.66
N GLY A 134 -14.80 11.04 1.69
CA GLY A 134 -13.65 11.83 2.13
C GLY A 134 -13.65 12.14 3.62
N GLY A 135 -13.83 11.10 4.44
CA GLY A 135 -13.73 11.12 5.90
C GLY A 135 -14.88 10.42 6.60
N ALA A 136 -14.56 9.47 7.48
CA ALA A 136 -15.52 8.76 8.31
C ALA A 136 -16.24 9.65 9.32
N ALA A 137 -15.58 10.69 9.86
CA ALA A 137 -16.17 11.63 10.80
C ALA A 137 -17.42 12.34 10.25
N LYS A 138 -17.53 12.51 8.92
CA LYS A 138 -18.69 13.11 8.27
C LYS A 138 -19.83 12.12 8.04
N THR A 139 -19.49 10.85 7.86
CA THR A 139 -20.43 9.79 7.49
C THR A 139 -21.04 9.15 8.75
N GLY A 140 -20.28 9.07 9.84
CA GLY A 140 -20.70 8.41 11.06
C GLY A 140 -20.88 6.91 10.86
N LYS A 141 -21.78 6.31 11.65
CA LYS A 141 -22.12 4.89 11.55
C LYS A 141 -23.04 4.65 10.35
N VAL A 142 -22.60 3.82 9.41
CA VAL A 142 -23.31 3.57 8.15
C VAL A 142 -24.54 2.66 8.35
N GLY A 143 -24.63 1.92 9.46
CA GLY A 143 -25.83 1.12 9.79
C GLY A 143 -26.07 -0.05 8.82
N ARG A 144 -25.00 -0.54 8.19
CA ARG A 144 -24.98 -1.73 7.35
C ARG A 144 -23.59 -2.35 7.42
N ASP A 145 -23.50 -3.61 7.01
CA ASP A 145 -22.25 -4.33 6.80
C ASP A 145 -22.27 -5.01 5.43
N HIS A 146 -21.12 -5.47 4.97
CA HIS A 146 -21.02 -6.35 3.82
C HIS A 146 -21.80 -7.67 4.09
N PRO A 147 -22.53 -8.25 3.10
CA PRO A 147 -23.34 -9.46 3.30
C PRO A 147 -22.60 -10.64 3.91
N MET A 148 -21.32 -10.82 3.56
CA MET A 148 -20.47 -11.86 4.14
C MET A 148 -20.30 -11.69 5.65
N VAL A 149 -20.12 -10.44 6.12
CA VAL A 149 -19.90 -10.13 7.53
C VAL A 149 -21.22 -10.23 8.29
N ALA A 150 -22.31 -9.75 7.69
CA ALA A 150 -23.64 -9.88 8.28
C ALA A 150 -24.04 -11.36 8.50
N ALA A 151 -23.58 -12.27 7.64
CA ALA A 151 -23.88 -13.70 7.72
C ALA A 151 -23.02 -14.48 8.74
N LEU A 152 -21.95 -13.89 9.29
CA LEU A 152 -21.08 -14.59 10.24
C LEU A 152 -21.80 -14.86 11.57
N PRO A 153 -21.50 -15.98 12.26
CA PRO A 153 -21.98 -16.17 13.63
C PRO A 153 -21.44 -15.06 14.55
N PRO A 154 -22.12 -14.74 15.66
CA PRO A 154 -21.62 -13.78 16.64
C PRO A 154 -20.24 -14.22 17.16
N GLN A 155 -19.29 -13.30 17.20
CA GLN A 155 -17.90 -13.53 17.63
C GLN A 155 -17.62 -12.97 19.05
N GLY A 156 -18.57 -12.22 19.62
CA GLY A 156 -18.41 -11.45 20.87
C GLY A 156 -18.54 -12.20 22.20
N GLU A 157 -18.60 -13.53 22.21
CA GLU A 157 -18.66 -14.33 23.44
C GLU A 157 -17.26 -14.76 23.88
N GLY A 158 -16.48 -13.82 24.43
CA GLY A 158 -15.22 -14.18 25.11
C GLY A 158 -14.16 -13.08 25.20
N HIS A 159 -14.46 -11.98 25.88
CA HIS A 159 -13.43 -11.21 26.58
C HIS A 159 -13.96 -10.69 27.91
#